data_AF-A0A2N2PFC0-F1
#
_entry.id   AF-A0A2N2PFC0-F1
#
_cell.length_a   1.000
_cell.length_b   1.000
_cell.length_c   1.000
_cell.angle_alpha   90.00
_cell.angle_beta   90.00
_cell.angle_gamma   90.00
#
_symmetry.space_group_name_H-M   'P 1'
#
loop_
_entity.id
_entity.type
_entity.pdbx_description
1 polymer ?
#
loop_
_entity_poly.entity_id
_entity_poly.type
_entity_poly.pdbx_seq_one_letter_code
_entity_poly.pdbx_strand_id
1 'polypeptide(L)'
;MKRLDTGRALALLIGIMTKNNPPLSEADYNVLQEFLHLYNTHEFYESHEVLEALWLEHFGDNRLFYQGLIMFSTSFLHLQRNNLSGFAKLLTSTRAKLESYPDEHCGVSLGDVRRSIDYWQERLRNHSPETPVVFDPERIPKLGG
;
A
#
# COMPACT_ATOMS: atom_id res chain seq x y z
N MET A 1 22.51 11.34 39.61
CA MET A 1 21.82 10.04 39.76
C MET A 1 20.47 10.15 39.03
N LYS A 2 20.19 9.18 38.17
CA LYS A 2 19.18 9.13 37.08
C LYS A 2 17.75 9.45 37.52
N ARG A 3 16.93 9.97 36.58
CA ARG A 3 15.85 9.23 35.89
C ARG A 3 15.54 9.89 34.54
N LEU A 4 16.19 9.39 33.48
CA LEU A 4 15.65 9.44 32.12
C LEU A 4 14.48 8.45 32.09
N ASP A 5 13.34 8.92 31.62
CA ASP A 5 12.09 8.18 31.54
C ASP A 5 12.24 6.99 30.57
N THR A 6 12.37 5.80 31.14
CA THR A 6 12.53 4.51 30.45
C THR A 6 11.26 4.05 29.71
N GLY A 7 10.17 4.81 29.74
CA GLY A 7 8.90 4.47 29.07
C GLY A 7 8.81 4.86 27.60
N ARG A 8 9.52 5.90 27.15
CA ARG A 8 9.44 6.40 25.76
C ARG A 8 10.35 5.70 24.76
N ALA A 9 11.35 4.96 25.24
CA ALA A 9 12.28 4.21 24.39
C ALA A 9 11.87 2.74 24.13
N LEU A 10 10.82 2.24 24.79
CA LEU A 10 10.43 0.83 24.71
C LEU A 10 9.58 0.49 23.48
N ALA A 11 8.92 1.48 22.86
CA ALA A 11 8.05 1.27 21.68
C ALA A 11 8.76 1.44 20.33
N LEU A 12 10.01 1.90 20.32
CA LEU A 12 10.91 1.85 19.13
C LEU A 12 11.25 0.41 18.71
N LEU A 13 10.78 -0.59 19.47
CA LEU A 13 11.11 -2.01 19.36
C LEU A 13 9.83 -2.88 19.43
N ILE A 14 8.75 -2.53 18.72
CA ILE A 14 7.81 -3.58 18.24
C ILE A 14 8.48 -4.30 17.06
N GLY A 15 9.66 -4.87 17.35
CA GLY A 15 10.16 -6.06 16.72
C GLY A 15 9.45 -7.25 17.34
N ILE A 16 8.18 -7.45 16.96
CA ILE A 16 7.68 -8.82 16.92
C ILE A 16 8.41 -9.47 15.75
N MET A 17 9.44 -10.21 16.13
CA MET A 17 10.40 -10.94 15.30
C MET A 17 9.80 -11.55 14.02
N THR A 18 10.00 -10.90 12.88
CA THR A 18 10.17 -11.61 11.60
C THR A 18 11.41 -11.05 10.92
N LYS A 19 12.34 -11.93 10.52
CA LYS A 19 13.69 -11.58 10.05
C LYS A 19 13.76 -10.80 8.72
N ASN A 20 12.63 -10.33 8.18
CA ASN A 20 12.51 -9.85 6.80
C ASN A 20 11.96 -8.42 6.67
N ASN A 21 12.00 -7.62 7.72
CA ASN A 21 11.50 -6.25 7.71
C ASN A 21 12.63 -5.28 8.12
N PRO A 22 13.23 -4.49 7.20
CA PRO A 22 14.16 -3.46 7.62
C PRO A 22 13.40 -2.47 8.52
N PRO A 23 13.98 -2.02 9.65
CA PRO A 23 13.29 -1.08 10.52
C PRO A 23 13.10 0.23 9.77
N LEU A 24 11.84 0.58 9.50
CA LEU A 24 11.45 1.93 9.10
C LEU A 24 11.86 2.91 10.21
N SER A 25 12.21 4.14 9.84
CA SER A 25 12.34 5.20 10.84
C SER A 25 10.97 5.45 11.50
N GLU A 26 10.94 6.00 12.72
CA GLU A 26 9.67 6.35 13.38
C GLU A 26 8.85 7.33 12.53
N ALA A 27 9.51 8.25 11.82
CA ALA A 27 8.86 9.17 10.89
C ALA A 27 8.25 8.43 9.69
N ASP A 28 9.00 7.54 9.05
CA ASP A 28 8.52 6.75 7.90
C ASP A 28 7.34 5.86 8.31
N TYR A 29 7.42 5.26 9.50
CA TYR A 29 6.35 4.42 10.04
C TYR A 29 5.06 5.22 10.24
N ASN A 30 5.14 6.42 10.82
CA ASN A 30 3.96 7.26 11.02
C ASN A 30 3.30 7.67 9.69
N VAL A 31 4.11 8.05 8.69
CA VAL A 31 3.59 8.36 7.34
C VAL A 31 2.94 7.14 6.69
N LEU A 32 3.55 5.95 6.84
CA LEU A 32 2.96 4.71 6.33
C LEU A 32 1.64 4.38 7.04
N GLN A 33 1.52 4.59 8.35
CA GLN A 33 0.27 4.39 9.07
C GLN A 33 -0.83 5.36 8.60
N GLU A 34 -0.48 6.62 8.33
CA GLU A 34 -1.42 7.60 7.76
C GLU A 34 -1.87 7.20 6.35
N PHE A 35 -0.93 6.77 5.49
CA PHE A 35 -1.25 6.19 4.18
C PHE A 35 -2.25 5.04 4.31
N LEU A 36 -1.99 4.08 5.20
CA LEU A 36 -2.85 2.91 5.40
C LEU A 36 -4.24 3.30 5.89
N HIS A 37 -4.33 4.26 6.82
CA HIS A 37 -5.60 4.79 7.29
C HIS A 37 -6.42 5.38 6.14
N LEU A 38 -5.84 6.32 5.39
CA LEU A 38 -6.49 6.99 4.26
C LEU A 38 -6.89 6.00 3.15
N TYR A 39 -6.00 5.07 2.81
CA TYR A 39 -6.28 4.03 1.82
C TYR A 39 -7.47 3.15 2.27
N ASN A 40 -7.46 2.70 3.52
CA ASN A 40 -8.52 1.84 4.07
C ASN A 40 -9.87 2.55 4.22
N THR A 41 -9.89 3.89 4.20
CA THR A 41 -11.11 4.72 4.12
C THR A 41 -11.47 5.15 2.70
N HIS A 42 -10.76 4.63 1.68
CA HIS A 42 -10.94 4.93 0.25
C HIS A 42 -10.63 6.36 -0.18
N GLU A 43 -9.84 7.09 0.62
CA GLU A 43 -9.29 8.42 0.30
C GLU A 43 -8.00 8.24 -0.52
N PHE A 44 -8.15 7.73 -1.75
CA PHE A 44 -7.03 7.29 -2.58
C PHE A 44 -6.14 8.44 -3.07
N TYR A 45 -6.70 9.64 -3.24
CA TYR A 45 -5.93 10.81 -3.63
C TYR A 45 -5.07 11.29 -2.45
N GLU A 46 -5.65 11.40 -1.27
CA GLU A 46 -5.01 11.85 -0.04
C GLU A 46 -3.92 10.86 0.41
N SER A 47 -4.21 9.56 0.36
CA SER A 47 -3.20 8.52 0.62
C SER A 47 -2.01 8.62 -0.35
N HIS A 48 -2.26 8.86 -1.64
CA HIS A 48 -1.18 9.12 -2.62
C HIS A 48 -0.30 10.28 -2.17
N GLU A 49 -0.89 11.45 -1.86
CA GLU A 49 -0.14 12.67 -1.53
C GLU A 49 0.75 12.46 -0.29
N VAL A 50 0.21 11.82 0.76
CA VAL A 50 0.93 11.57 2.00
C VAL A 50 2.15 10.65 1.76
N LEU A 51 1.99 9.61 0.95
CA LEU A 51 3.08 8.66 0.70
C LEU A 51 4.07 9.15 -0.37
N GLU A 52 3.66 10.05 -1.27
CA GLU A 52 4.54 10.64 -2.30
C GLU A 52 5.68 11.44 -1.68
N ALA A 53 5.39 12.23 -0.64
CA ALA A 53 6.41 12.97 0.09
C ALA A 53 7.52 12.05 0.64
N LEU A 54 7.12 10.93 1.26
CA LEU A 54 8.06 9.91 1.74
C LEU A 54 8.80 9.24 0.59
N TRP A 55 8.12 8.90 -0.50
CA TRP A 55 8.74 8.27 -1.66
C TRP A 55 9.84 9.13 -2.31
N LEU A 56 9.70 10.45 -2.32
CA LEU A 56 10.68 11.39 -2.87
C LEU A 56 11.98 11.47 -2.05
N GLU A 57 11.92 11.16 -0.75
CA GLU A 57 13.06 11.22 0.17
C GLU A 57 13.90 9.93 0.20
N HIS A 58 13.36 8.83 -0.31
CA HIS A 58 13.98 7.50 -0.22
C HIS A 58 14.59 7.02 -1.55
N PHE A 59 15.55 6.08 -1.45
CA PHE A 59 16.21 5.42 -2.58
C PHE A 59 16.17 3.88 -2.43
N GLY A 60 16.56 3.15 -3.46
CA GLY A 60 16.69 1.68 -3.42
C GLY A 60 15.35 0.96 -3.16
N ASP A 61 15.40 -0.09 -2.35
CA ASP A 61 14.26 -0.99 -2.13
C ASP A 61 13.08 -0.30 -1.42
N ASN A 62 13.32 0.59 -0.46
CA ASN A 62 12.22 1.33 0.18
C ASN A 62 11.47 2.21 -0.83
N ARG A 63 12.20 2.82 -1.77
CA ARG A 63 11.60 3.64 -2.83
C ARG A 63 10.70 2.79 -3.75
N LEU A 64 11.14 1.57 -4.10
CA LEU A 64 10.35 0.67 -4.95
C LEU A 64 9.07 0.21 -4.25
N PHE A 65 9.16 -0.09 -2.95
CA PHE A 65 8.03 -0.45 -2.10
C PHE A 65 6.98 0.66 -2.05
N TYR A 66 7.38 1.89 -1.67
CA TYR A 66 6.47 3.03 -1.60
C TYR A 66 5.86 3.35 -2.95
N GLN A 67 6.64 3.27 -4.04
CA GLN A 67 6.12 3.47 -5.37
C GLN A 67 5.05 2.42 -5.73
N GLY A 68 5.23 1.16 -5.33
CA GLY A 68 4.23 0.11 -5.53
C GLY A 68 2.92 0.42 -4.82
N LEU A 69 2.98 0.83 -3.55
CA LEU A 69 1.81 1.22 -2.76
C LEU A 69 1.09 2.45 -3.33
N ILE A 70 1.86 3.48 -3.70
CA ILE A 70 1.34 4.66 -4.39
C ILE A 70 0.57 4.25 -5.64
N MET A 71 1.20 3.46 -6.53
CA MET A 71 0.55 3.01 -7.77
C MET A 71 -0.69 2.16 -7.50
N PHE A 72 -0.70 1.36 -6.43
CA PHE A 72 -1.86 0.58 -6.04
C PHE A 72 -3.03 1.47 -5.60
N SER A 73 -2.77 2.45 -4.73
CA SER A 73 -3.78 3.44 -4.31
C SER A 73 -4.33 4.22 -5.51
N THR A 74 -3.44 4.78 -6.33
CA THR A 74 -3.83 5.53 -7.54
C THR A 74 -4.62 4.67 -8.52
N SER A 75 -4.40 3.35 -8.58
CA SER A 75 -5.19 2.47 -9.43
C SER A 75 -6.69 2.54 -9.09
N PHE A 76 -7.06 2.56 -7.81
CA PHE A 76 -8.45 2.65 -7.39
C PHE A 76 -9.04 4.04 -7.60
N LEU A 77 -8.24 5.11 -7.53
CA LEU A 77 -8.65 6.45 -7.97
C LEU A 77 -9.02 6.46 -9.46
N HIS A 78 -8.25 5.76 -10.31
CA HIS A 78 -8.61 5.60 -11.72
C HIS A 78 -9.91 4.81 -11.90
N LEU A 79 -10.13 3.76 -11.11
CA LEU A 79 -11.38 3.00 -11.13
C LEU A 79 -12.58 3.84 -10.70
N GLN A 80 -12.47 4.64 -9.62
CA GLN A 80 -13.51 5.60 -9.19
C GLN A 80 -13.87 6.61 -10.28
N ARG A 81 -12.89 6.98 -11.13
CA ARG A 81 -13.06 7.90 -12.26
C ARG A 81 -13.46 7.21 -13.56
N ASN A 82 -13.84 5.92 -13.52
CA ASN A 82 -14.18 5.10 -14.69
C ASN A 82 -13.06 5.02 -15.75
N ASN A 83 -11.81 5.23 -15.36
CA ASN A 83 -10.65 5.12 -16.24
C ASN A 83 -10.04 3.71 -16.17
N LEU A 84 -10.68 2.75 -16.84
CA LEU A 84 -10.27 1.34 -16.82
C LEU A 84 -8.89 1.10 -17.44
N SER A 85 -8.50 1.89 -18.45
CA SER A 85 -7.17 1.79 -19.08
C SER A 85 -6.06 2.16 -18.10
N GLY A 86 -6.23 3.29 -17.39
CA GLY A 86 -5.30 3.71 -16.35
C GLY A 86 -5.25 2.73 -15.18
N PHE A 87 -6.41 2.23 -14.74
CA PHE A 87 -6.51 1.21 -13.72
C PHE A 87 -5.71 -0.06 -14.07
N ALA A 88 -5.95 -0.63 -15.25
CA ALA A 88 -5.27 -1.85 -15.71
C ALA A 88 -3.74 -1.69 -15.81
N LYS A 89 -3.28 -0.54 -16.32
CA LYS A 89 -1.86 -0.21 -16.43
C LYS A 89 -1.19 -0.11 -15.06
N LEU A 90 -1.85 0.54 -14.10
CA LEU A 90 -1.33 0.70 -12.74
C LEU A 90 -1.27 -0.64 -12.01
N LEU A 91 -2.30 -1.48 -12.07
CA LEU A 91 -2.27 -2.83 -11.46
C LEU A 91 -1.09 -3.67 -11.95
N THR A 92 -0.84 -3.67 -13.27
CA THR A 92 0.29 -4.38 -13.88
C THR A 92 1.63 -3.87 -13.35
N SER A 93 1.77 -2.55 -13.24
CA SER A 93 2.99 -1.91 -12.76
C SER A 93 3.21 -2.13 -11.27
N THR A 94 2.15 -2.05 -10.46
CA THR A 94 2.17 -2.37 -9.03
C THR A 94 2.65 -3.79 -8.80
N ARG A 95 2.13 -4.77 -9.57
CA ARG A 95 2.55 -6.18 -9.45
C ARG A 95 4.05 -6.32 -9.63
N ALA A 96 4.58 -5.76 -10.72
CA ALA A 96 6.02 -5.81 -11.01
C ALA A 96 6.89 -5.19 -9.91
N LYS A 97 6.40 -4.15 -9.23
CA LYS A 97 7.14 -3.48 -8.15
C LYS A 97 7.12 -4.25 -6.84
N LEU A 98 6.03 -4.93 -6.53
CA LEU A 98 5.81 -5.57 -5.23
C LEU A 98 6.06 -7.09 -5.26
N GLU A 99 6.36 -7.68 -6.41
CA GLU A 99 6.51 -9.13 -6.59
C GLU A 99 7.61 -9.74 -5.72
N SER A 100 8.75 -9.05 -5.56
CA SER A 100 9.91 -9.57 -4.83
C SER A 100 9.79 -9.46 -3.31
N TYR A 101 8.76 -8.78 -2.80
CA TYR A 101 8.57 -8.58 -1.37
C TYR A 101 7.78 -9.75 -0.77
N PRO A 102 8.04 -10.10 0.51
CA PRO A 102 7.25 -11.09 1.23
C PRO A 102 5.76 -10.73 1.30
N ASP A 103 4.92 -11.69 1.70
CA ASP A 103 3.47 -11.47 1.90
C ASP A 103 3.15 -10.41 2.95
N GLU A 104 4.03 -10.24 3.92
CA GLU A 104 3.97 -9.22 4.94
C GLU A 104 5.25 -8.40 4.91
N HIS A 105 5.15 -7.09 4.65
CA HIS A 105 6.29 -6.18 4.62
C HIS A 105 5.91 -4.83 5.21
N CYS A 106 6.68 -4.33 6.18
CA CYS A 106 6.41 -3.07 6.88
C CYS A 106 5.01 -2.97 7.53
N GLY A 107 4.42 -4.10 7.92
CA GLY A 107 3.04 -4.15 8.44
C GLY A 107 1.96 -4.05 7.37
N VAL A 108 2.35 -4.23 6.09
CA VAL A 108 1.46 -4.23 4.94
C VAL A 108 1.29 -5.65 4.40
N SER A 109 0.03 -6.08 4.24
CA SER A 109 -0.36 -7.36 3.67
C SER A 109 -0.26 -7.35 2.14
N LEU A 110 0.96 -7.44 1.63
CA LEU A 110 1.25 -7.51 0.19
C LEU A 110 0.69 -8.78 -0.47
N GLY A 111 0.47 -9.84 0.30
CA GLY A 111 -0.29 -11.02 -0.17
C GLY A 111 -1.71 -10.65 -0.60
N ASP A 112 -2.39 -9.77 0.13
CA ASP A 112 -3.73 -9.28 -0.24
C ASP A 112 -3.69 -8.33 -1.43
N VAL A 113 -2.65 -7.50 -1.55
CA VAL A 113 -2.41 -6.67 -2.74
C VAL A 113 -2.35 -7.55 -3.99
N ARG A 114 -1.53 -8.62 -3.97
CA ARG A 114 -1.38 -9.53 -5.12
C ARG A 114 -2.70 -10.24 -5.46
N ARG A 115 -3.42 -10.75 -4.46
CA ARG A 115 -4.75 -11.37 -4.66
C ARG A 115 -5.76 -10.39 -5.28
N SER A 116 -5.75 -9.14 -4.82
CA SER A 116 -6.60 -8.08 -5.36
C SER A 116 -6.25 -7.78 -6.82
N ILE A 117 -4.96 -7.64 -7.16
CA ILE A 117 -4.50 -7.47 -8.54
C ILE A 117 -5.00 -8.62 -9.43
N ASP A 118 -4.82 -9.87 -9.00
CA ASP A 118 -5.22 -11.03 -9.78
C ASP A 118 -6.75 -11.05 -10.00
N TYR A 119 -7.55 -10.74 -8.97
CA TYR A 119 -9.00 -10.61 -9.07
C TYR A 119 -9.42 -9.52 -10.07
N TRP A 120 -8.87 -8.32 -9.96
CA TRP A 120 -9.25 -7.20 -10.81
C TRP A 120 -8.79 -7.39 -12.26
N GLN A 121 -7.63 -8.00 -12.48
CA GLN A 121 -7.18 -8.36 -13.82
C GLN A 121 -8.10 -9.41 -14.48
N GLU A 122 -8.60 -10.39 -13.71
CA GLU A 122 -9.59 -11.35 -14.21
C GLU A 122 -10.93 -10.67 -14.53
N ARG A 123 -11.40 -9.77 -13.66
CA ARG A 123 -12.59 -8.96 -13.92
C ARG A 123 -12.44 -8.12 -15.19
N LEU A 124 -11.29 -7.49 -15.41
CA LEU A 124 -11.00 -6.73 -16.62
C LEU A 124 -10.97 -7.60 -17.89
N ARG A 125 -10.48 -8.84 -17.81
CA ARG A 125 -10.49 -9.77 -18.95
C ARG A 125 -11.90 -10.21 -19.35
N ASN A 126 -12.77 -10.41 -18.37
CA ASN A 126 -14.10 -11.02 -18.58
C ASN A 126 -15.27 -10.03 -18.57
N HIS A 127 -15.00 -8.72 -18.48
CA HIS A 127 -16.08 -7.73 -18.42
C HIS A 127 -16.89 -7.68 -19.72
N SER A 128 -18.16 -7.36 -19.58
CA SER A 128 -19.10 -7.13 -20.68
C SER A 128 -19.98 -5.92 -20.35
N PRO A 129 -20.78 -5.41 -21.31
CA PRO A 129 -21.78 -4.38 -21.03
C PRO A 129 -22.77 -4.77 -19.92
N GLU A 130 -23.10 -6.05 -19.78
CA GLU A 130 -24.01 -6.59 -18.75
C GLU A 130 -23.32 -6.77 -17.40
N THR A 131 -21.99 -6.83 -17.37
CA THR A 131 -21.19 -7.08 -16.15
C THR A 131 -20.03 -6.08 -16.03
N PRO A 132 -20.32 -4.77 -16.01
CA PRO A 132 -19.30 -3.74 -16.09
C PRO A 132 -18.31 -3.81 -14.91
N VAL A 133 -17.09 -3.35 -15.14
CA VAL A 133 -16.12 -3.10 -14.07
C VAL A 133 -16.40 -1.73 -13.50
N VAL A 134 -16.85 -1.70 -12.25
CA VAL A 134 -17.13 -0.48 -11.50
C VAL A 134 -16.42 -0.54 -10.15
N PHE A 135 -16.19 0.63 -9.56
CA PHE A 135 -15.67 0.70 -8.20
C PHE A 135 -16.67 0.06 -7.22
N ASP A 136 -16.18 -0.85 -6.40
CA ASP A 136 -16.94 -1.51 -5.33
C ASP A 136 -16.08 -1.46 -4.05
N PRO A 137 -16.46 -0.66 -3.03
CA PRO A 137 -15.69 -0.52 -1.80
C PRO A 137 -15.51 -1.84 -1.06
N GLU A 138 -16.42 -2.81 -1.21
CA GLU A 138 -16.31 -4.12 -0.55
C GLU A 138 -15.23 -5.01 -1.20
N ARG A 139 -14.72 -4.63 -2.38
CA ARG A 139 -13.68 -5.35 -3.13
C ARG A 139 -12.30 -4.73 -2.99
N ILE A 140 -12.16 -3.72 -2.15
CA ILE A 140 -10.87 -3.10 -1.84
C ILE A 140 -10.25 -3.86 -0.67
N PRO A 141 -9.05 -4.45 -0.83
CA PRO A 141 -8.41 -5.17 0.26
C PRO A 141 -8.00 -4.18 1.36
N LYS A 142 -8.10 -4.57 2.63
CA LYS A 142 -7.41 -3.82 3.68
C LYS A 142 -5.92 -4.14 3.62
N LEU A 143 -5.08 -3.13 3.71
CA LEU A 143 -3.64 -3.30 3.52
C LEU A 143 -2.85 -3.53 4.80
N GLY A 144 -3.48 -3.35 5.96
CA GLY A 144 -2.84 -3.42 7.27
C GLY A 144 -3.66 -2.64 8.29
N GLY A 145 -3.35 -2.82 9.57
CA GLY A 145 -4.06 -2.22 10.70
C GLY A 145 -3.91 -3.03 11.97
#